data_AF-A0A5N5RMU9-F1
#
_entry.id   AF-A0A5N5RMU9-F1
#
_cell.length_a   1.000
_cell.length_b   1.000
_cell.length_c   1.000
_cell.angle_alpha   90.00
_cell.angle_beta   90.00
_cell.angle_gamma   90.00
#
_symmetry.space_group_name_H-M   'P 1'
#
loop_
_entity.id
_entity.type
_entity.pdbx_description
1 polymer ?
#
loop_
_entity_poly.entity_id
_entity_poly.type
_entity_poly.pdbx_seq_one_letter_code
_entity_poly.pdbx_strand_id
1 'polypeptide(L)'
;MNALLELRKPFEGRAGTASGGPARIPTGAHIDARKLITLADELSKLIDSWPQDSPTGDKMLIEAHYRDIVAKSNRMTRLLRQAPDIPVNRSIVGARFDHGDDGSPRHVITYYVSKDSVYKTISLLRHYAIYIHENGSFSGSVASAALDTFNRGKQKMPDGLYKTEFAQVVKDSYYVRTFTLPEGLRDAVSGSFITLFNTGELTVKELMDHLAIDPSDYQIVDDLTFIANNETVIDSIRHATPYLVSMSATLDDFTQEPLFQPTAVQQQDPLLPPPSNEPIVGVS
;
A
#
# COMPACT_ATOMS: atom_id res chain seq x y z
N MET A 1 2.54 33.67 14.85
CA MET A 1 3.80 33.47 14.09
C MET A 1 4.28 32.08 14.48
N ASN A 2 3.97 31.07 13.67
CA ASN A 2 4.26 29.68 13.99
C ASN A 2 5.71 29.37 13.64
N ALA A 3 6.48 28.87 14.59
CA ALA A 3 7.84 28.42 14.37
C ALA A 3 7.82 27.07 13.65
N LEU A 4 8.07 27.08 12.34
CA LEU A 4 8.34 25.85 11.60
C LEU A 4 9.59 25.18 12.19
N LEU A 5 9.45 23.92 12.60
CA LEU A 5 10.56 23.08 13.02
C LEU A 5 11.33 22.65 11.77
N GLU A 6 12.47 23.27 11.53
CA GLU A 6 13.41 22.84 10.47
C GLU A 6 14.38 21.78 10.99
N LEU A 7 14.37 20.60 10.35
CA LEU A 7 15.37 19.55 10.57
C LEU A 7 16.72 19.99 10.00
N ARG A 8 17.64 20.42 10.88
CA ARG A 8 18.94 20.98 10.50
C ARG A 8 20.01 19.98 10.07
N LYS A 9 19.72 18.67 10.09
CA LYS A 9 20.70 17.62 9.72
C LYS A 9 20.05 16.58 8.81
N PRO A 10 20.78 16.08 7.79
CA PRO A 10 20.34 14.93 7.02
C PRO A 10 20.23 13.70 7.93
N PHE A 11 19.14 12.94 7.76
CA PHE A 11 18.96 11.64 8.42
C PHE A 11 19.89 10.61 7.78
N GLU A 12 21.05 10.38 8.39
CA GLU A 12 21.95 9.29 7.99
C GLU A 12 21.51 7.99 8.67
N GLY A 13 20.75 7.17 7.94
CA GLY A 13 20.36 5.83 8.39
C GLY A 13 21.41 4.80 8.01
N ARG A 14 21.92 4.02 8.98
CA ARG A 14 22.75 2.84 8.69
C ARG A 14 21.95 1.80 7.92
N ALA A 15 22.49 1.27 6.83
CA ALA A 15 21.88 0.15 6.11
C ALA A 15 21.67 -1.04 7.07
N GLY A 16 20.46 -1.61 7.06
CA GLY A 16 20.13 -2.76 7.90
C GLY A 16 21.01 -3.96 7.56
N THR A 17 21.67 -4.55 8.55
CA THR A 17 22.57 -5.71 8.38
C THR A 17 21.84 -7.06 8.46
N ALA A 18 20.51 -7.07 8.59
CA ALA A 18 19.74 -8.29 8.76
C ALA A 18 19.41 -8.91 7.39
N SER A 19 20.01 -10.05 7.07
CA SER A 19 19.45 -10.97 6.06
C SER A 19 18.16 -11.54 6.63
N GLY A 20 17.03 -11.17 6.03
CA GLY A 20 15.72 -11.67 6.46
C GLY A 20 15.70 -13.20 6.46
N GLY A 21 15.09 -13.80 7.49
CA GLY A 21 14.84 -15.24 7.52
C GLY A 21 13.86 -15.69 6.42
N PRO A 22 13.65 -17.01 6.26
CA PRO A 22 12.64 -17.52 5.32
C PRO A 22 11.25 -16.95 5.64
N ALA A 23 10.39 -16.87 4.63
CA ALA A 23 9.04 -16.35 4.78
C ALA A 23 8.23 -17.19 5.78
N ARG A 24 7.60 -16.52 6.74
CA ARG A 24 6.80 -17.13 7.80
C ARG A 24 5.49 -16.38 7.98
N ILE A 25 4.49 -17.10 8.47
CA ILE A 25 3.23 -16.54 8.96
C ILE A 25 3.17 -16.70 10.49
N PRO A 26 2.40 -15.86 11.21
CA PRO A 26 2.31 -15.91 12.68
C PRO A 26 2.03 -17.31 13.23
N THR A 27 2.52 -17.60 14.43
CA THR A 27 2.26 -18.88 15.08
C THR A 27 0.76 -19.09 15.28
N GLY A 28 0.26 -20.29 14.94
CA GLY A 28 -1.16 -20.61 14.98
C GLY A 28 -1.96 -20.15 13.76
N ALA A 29 -1.38 -19.35 12.86
CA ALA A 29 -2.03 -18.98 11.61
C ALA A 29 -2.07 -20.13 10.60
N HIS A 30 -3.04 -20.05 9.70
CA HIS A 30 -3.14 -20.90 8.51
C HIS A 30 -3.60 -20.10 7.28
N ILE A 31 -3.34 -20.64 6.10
CA ILE A 31 -3.89 -20.15 4.83
C ILE A 31 -4.44 -21.31 4.00
N ASP A 32 -5.69 -21.18 3.62
CA ASP A 32 -6.34 -22.13 2.73
C ASP A 32 -6.04 -21.82 1.27
N ALA A 33 -5.97 -22.85 0.42
CA ALA A 33 -5.90 -22.67 -1.03
C ALA A 33 -7.03 -21.77 -1.57
N ARG A 34 -8.23 -21.87 -0.97
CA ARG A 34 -9.38 -20.99 -1.26
C ARG A 34 -9.03 -19.50 -1.13
N LYS A 35 -8.21 -19.11 -0.15
CA LYS A 35 -7.80 -17.71 0.03
C LYS A 35 -7.00 -17.20 -1.17
N LEU A 36 -6.10 -18.02 -1.71
CA LEU A 36 -5.32 -17.67 -2.91
C LEU A 36 -6.23 -17.52 -4.13
N ILE A 37 -7.21 -18.42 -4.29
CA ILE A 37 -8.21 -18.32 -5.37
C ILE A 37 -9.03 -17.03 -5.23
N THR A 38 -9.51 -16.71 -4.04
CA THR A 38 -10.24 -15.46 -3.79
C THR A 38 -9.43 -14.22 -4.19
N LEU A 39 -8.15 -14.14 -3.78
CA LEU A 39 -7.28 -13.04 -4.18
C LEU A 39 -7.05 -12.99 -5.71
N ALA A 40 -6.94 -14.15 -6.36
CA ALA A 40 -6.78 -14.21 -7.82
C ALA A 40 -8.03 -13.72 -8.54
N ASP A 41 -9.22 -14.09 -8.06
CA ASP A 41 -10.49 -13.71 -8.65
C ASP A 41 -10.82 -12.23 -8.40
N GLU A 42 -10.45 -11.69 -7.24
CA GLU A 42 -10.46 -10.25 -6.96
C GLU A 42 -9.61 -9.52 -8.02
N LEU A 43 -8.34 -9.90 -8.19
CA LEU A 43 -7.46 -9.28 -9.18
C LEU A 43 -7.98 -9.41 -10.62
N SER A 44 -8.58 -10.55 -10.99
CA SER A 44 -9.23 -10.71 -12.29
C SER A 44 -10.34 -9.67 -12.49
N LYS A 45 -11.22 -9.48 -11.49
CA LYS A 45 -12.27 -8.46 -11.55
C LYS A 45 -11.72 -7.04 -11.65
N LEU A 46 -10.61 -6.73 -10.97
CA LEU A 46 -9.99 -5.40 -11.05
C LEU A 46 -9.44 -5.12 -12.46
N ILE A 47 -8.85 -6.12 -13.12
CA ILE A 47 -8.43 -6.01 -14.53
C ILE A 47 -9.62 -5.73 -15.43
N ASP A 48 -10.69 -6.52 -15.30
CA ASP A 48 -11.88 -6.39 -16.15
C ASP A 48 -12.59 -5.04 -15.94
N SER A 49 -12.50 -4.48 -14.73
CA SER A 49 -13.10 -3.19 -14.37
C SER A 49 -12.21 -1.99 -14.71
N TRP A 50 -10.96 -2.20 -15.12
CA TRP A 50 -10.04 -1.10 -15.41
C TRP A 50 -10.36 -0.46 -16.77
N PRO A 51 -10.50 0.87 -16.87
CA PRO A 51 -10.83 1.53 -18.13
C PRO A 51 -9.80 1.25 -19.23
N GLN A 52 -10.29 0.95 -20.43
CA GLN A 52 -9.43 0.68 -21.59
C GLN A 52 -8.71 1.94 -22.08
N ASP A 53 -9.35 3.09 -21.91
CA ASP A 53 -8.89 4.44 -22.23
C ASP A 53 -8.28 5.16 -21.01
N SER A 54 -7.84 4.41 -19.99
CA SER A 54 -7.18 5.03 -18.82
C SER A 54 -5.97 5.85 -19.27
N PRO A 55 -5.77 7.08 -18.74
CA PRO A 55 -4.61 7.91 -19.09
C PRO A 55 -3.26 7.31 -18.65
N THR A 56 -3.29 6.27 -17.81
CA THR A 56 -2.12 5.49 -17.38
C THR A 56 -1.79 4.30 -18.29
N GLY A 57 -2.49 4.14 -19.41
CA GLY A 57 -2.29 3.08 -20.39
C GLY A 57 -2.39 1.66 -19.79
N ASP A 58 -1.30 0.90 -19.89
CA ASP A 58 -1.23 -0.50 -19.43
C ASP A 58 -0.85 -0.67 -17.96
N LYS A 59 -0.79 0.42 -17.21
CA LYS A 59 -0.60 0.39 -15.76
C LYS A 59 -1.88 0.76 -15.03
N MET A 60 -2.02 0.20 -13.83
CA MET A 60 -3.18 0.33 -12.98
C MET A 60 -2.80 0.54 -11.52
N LEU A 61 -3.72 1.14 -10.79
CA LEU A 61 -3.64 1.31 -9.35
C LEU A 61 -4.42 0.18 -8.68
N ILE A 62 -3.78 -0.49 -7.71
CA ILE A 62 -4.39 -1.54 -6.91
C ILE A 62 -4.16 -1.21 -5.44
N GLU A 63 -5.24 -1.17 -4.65
CA GLU A 63 -5.16 -1.13 -3.20
C GLU A 63 -5.06 -2.55 -2.64
N ALA A 64 -4.01 -2.83 -1.88
CA ALA A 64 -3.94 -4.02 -1.04
C ALA A 64 -4.39 -3.65 0.38
N HIS A 65 -5.51 -4.24 0.80
CA HIS A 65 -6.04 -4.10 2.15
C HIS A 65 -5.42 -5.16 3.04
N TYR A 66 -4.70 -4.74 4.07
CA TYR A 66 -4.07 -5.65 5.02
C TYR A 66 -5.04 -6.03 6.13
N ARG A 67 -4.76 -7.16 6.81
CA ARG A 67 -5.57 -7.63 7.94
C ARG A 67 -5.41 -6.78 9.20
N ASP A 68 -4.26 -6.13 9.33
CA ASP A 68 -3.85 -5.32 10.48
C ASP A 68 -2.82 -4.25 10.04
N ILE A 69 -2.32 -3.48 11.00
CA ILE A 69 -1.14 -2.64 10.79
C ILE A 69 0.08 -3.54 10.62
N VAL A 70 0.52 -3.71 9.37
CA VAL A 70 1.73 -4.48 9.06
C VAL A 70 3.04 -3.70 9.24
N ALA A 71 4.01 -4.36 9.86
CA ALA A 71 5.41 -3.94 9.82
C ALA A 71 5.96 -3.96 8.38
N LYS A 72 7.01 -3.17 8.10
CA LYS A 72 7.64 -3.11 6.76
C LYS A 72 8.07 -4.49 6.24
N SER A 73 8.58 -5.35 7.11
CA SER A 73 8.99 -6.73 6.78
C SER A 73 7.84 -7.67 6.45
N ASN A 74 6.60 -7.32 6.81
CA ASN A 74 5.38 -8.09 6.55
C ASN A 74 4.55 -7.52 5.40
N ARG A 75 4.95 -6.38 4.83
CA ARG A 75 4.37 -5.90 3.58
C ARG A 75 4.64 -6.91 2.48
N MET A 76 3.68 -7.01 1.57
CA MET A 76 3.74 -7.86 0.39
C MET A 76 5.06 -7.69 -0.37
N THR A 77 5.71 -8.82 -0.71
CA THR A 77 7.04 -8.81 -1.36
C THR A 77 7.07 -9.55 -2.69
N ARG A 78 6.03 -10.33 -3.00
CA ARG A 78 5.97 -11.21 -4.15
C ARG A 78 4.74 -11.01 -5.03
N LEU A 79 3.56 -10.84 -4.45
CA LEU A 79 2.38 -10.51 -5.24
C LEU A 79 2.54 -9.10 -5.86
N LEU A 80 2.00 -8.89 -7.06
CA LEU A 80 2.12 -7.67 -7.87
C LEU A 80 3.57 -7.26 -8.23
N ARG A 81 4.53 -8.17 -8.10
CA ARG A 81 5.93 -7.88 -8.42
C ARG A 81 6.16 -7.71 -9.92
N GLN A 82 6.73 -6.57 -10.30
CA GLN A 82 6.97 -6.16 -11.69
C GLN A 82 8.06 -6.97 -12.39
N ALA A 83 9.19 -7.17 -11.71
CA ALA A 83 10.32 -7.91 -12.24
C ALA A 83 11.08 -8.60 -11.10
N PRO A 84 11.89 -9.64 -11.39
CA PRO A 84 12.66 -10.35 -10.36
C PRO A 84 13.57 -9.46 -9.51
N ASP A 85 14.13 -8.41 -10.10
CA ASP A 85 15.08 -7.45 -9.55
C ASP A 85 14.42 -6.16 -9.02
N ILE A 86 13.12 -5.95 -9.30
CA ILE A 86 12.37 -4.79 -8.82
C ILE A 86 11.56 -5.20 -7.59
N PRO A 87 11.89 -4.69 -6.39
CA PRO A 87 11.13 -5.02 -5.20
C PRO A 87 9.76 -4.34 -5.23
N VAL A 88 8.74 -5.03 -4.71
CA VAL A 88 7.32 -4.60 -4.73
C VAL A 88 7.11 -3.22 -4.11
N ASN A 89 7.94 -2.83 -3.13
CA ASN A 89 7.85 -1.52 -2.49
C ASN A 89 8.16 -0.34 -3.43
N ARG A 90 8.85 -0.55 -4.56
CA ARG A 90 9.06 0.52 -5.55
C ARG A 90 7.79 0.89 -6.31
N SER A 91 6.76 0.06 -6.24
CA SER A 91 5.46 0.32 -6.85
C SER A 91 4.48 1.02 -5.89
N ILE A 92 4.87 1.28 -4.62
CA ILE A 92 3.98 1.95 -3.67
C ILE A 92 3.88 3.43 -4.02
N VAL A 93 2.66 3.92 -4.22
CA VAL A 93 2.36 5.34 -4.53
C VAL A 93 1.44 5.99 -3.49
N GLY A 94 0.91 5.21 -2.54
CA GLY A 94 0.07 5.72 -1.47
C GLY A 94 -0.06 4.72 -0.31
N ALA A 95 -0.39 5.23 0.86
CA ALA A 95 -0.75 4.43 2.02
C ALA A 95 -1.70 5.20 2.92
N ARG A 96 -2.72 4.53 3.45
CA ARG A 96 -3.68 5.07 4.40
C ARG A 96 -4.06 4.03 5.45
N PHE A 97 -4.77 4.48 6.48
CA PHE A 97 -5.42 3.59 7.42
C PHE A 97 -6.88 3.38 7.02
N ASP A 98 -7.34 2.17 7.21
CA ASP A 98 -8.75 1.79 7.22
C ASP A 98 -9.07 1.16 8.58
N HIS A 99 -10.35 1.05 8.93
CA HIS A 99 -10.78 0.44 10.17
C HIS A 99 -11.56 -0.84 9.90
N GLY A 100 -11.25 -1.89 10.66
CA GLY A 100 -12.06 -3.11 10.66
C GLY A 100 -13.43 -2.90 11.27
N ASP A 101 -14.29 -3.90 11.11
CA ASP A 101 -15.62 -3.93 11.74
C ASP A 101 -15.55 -3.82 13.28
N ASP A 102 -14.41 -4.23 13.86
CA ASP A 102 -14.07 -4.13 15.28
C ASP A 102 -13.41 -2.79 15.66
N GLY A 103 -13.32 -1.85 14.73
CA GLY A 103 -12.63 -0.57 14.90
C GLY A 103 -11.10 -0.67 14.92
N SER A 104 -10.53 -1.87 14.69
CA SER A 104 -9.07 -2.02 14.67
C SER A 104 -8.47 -1.38 13.42
N PRO A 105 -7.36 -0.63 13.53
CA PRO A 105 -6.74 -0.02 12.37
C PRO A 105 -6.05 -1.07 11.49
N ARG A 106 -6.13 -0.86 10.18
CA ARG A 106 -5.57 -1.72 9.13
C ARG A 106 -4.85 -0.87 8.11
N HIS A 107 -3.76 -1.38 7.54
CA HIS A 107 -3.10 -0.69 6.44
C HIS A 107 -3.86 -0.92 5.13
N VAL A 108 -4.00 0.14 4.33
CA VAL A 108 -4.27 0.06 2.90
C VAL A 108 -3.08 0.66 2.19
N ILE A 109 -2.47 -0.10 1.28
CA ILE A 109 -1.31 0.36 0.50
C ILE A 109 -1.68 0.33 -0.98
N THR A 110 -1.48 1.45 -1.66
CA THR A 110 -1.77 1.61 -3.09
C THR A 110 -0.52 1.36 -3.91
N TYR A 111 -0.65 0.45 -4.88
CA TYR A 111 0.43 0.04 -5.78
C TYR A 111 0.11 0.47 -7.22
N TYR A 112 1.08 1.09 -7.88
CA TYR A 112 1.04 1.37 -9.31
C TYR A 112 1.79 0.29 -10.09
N VAL A 113 1.04 -0.58 -10.77
CA VAL A 113 1.58 -1.79 -11.40
C VAL A 113 1.14 -2.01 -12.84
N SER A 114 1.92 -2.75 -13.64
CA SER A 114 1.51 -3.12 -15.00
C SER A 114 0.43 -4.20 -14.97
N LYS A 115 -0.51 -4.17 -15.93
CA LYS A 115 -1.53 -5.22 -16.11
C LYS A 115 -0.88 -6.62 -16.24
N ASP A 116 0.26 -6.72 -16.92
CA ASP A 116 1.06 -7.95 -17.02
C ASP A 116 1.49 -8.51 -15.65
N SER A 117 1.92 -7.65 -14.73
CA SER A 117 2.28 -8.07 -13.36
C SER A 117 1.08 -8.63 -12.60
N VAL A 118 -0.11 -8.09 -12.86
CA VAL A 118 -1.36 -8.56 -12.27
C VAL A 118 -1.74 -9.91 -12.85
N TYR A 119 -1.69 -10.10 -14.17
CA TYR A 119 -1.89 -11.40 -14.82
C TYR A 119 -0.93 -12.48 -14.30
N LYS A 120 0.36 -12.14 -14.19
CA LYS A 120 1.38 -13.02 -13.59
C LYS A 120 1.04 -13.37 -12.14
N THR A 121 0.56 -12.41 -11.36
CA THR A 121 0.14 -12.64 -9.96
C THR A 121 -1.08 -13.55 -9.87
N ILE A 122 -2.07 -13.37 -10.75
CA ILE A 122 -3.26 -14.24 -10.84
C ILE A 122 -2.83 -15.68 -11.16
N SER A 123 -1.98 -15.87 -12.17
CA SER A 123 -1.46 -17.20 -12.53
C SER A 123 -0.68 -17.83 -11.37
N LEU A 124 0.17 -17.05 -10.71
CA LEU A 124 0.95 -17.46 -9.55
C LEU A 124 0.07 -17.95 -8.39
N LEU A 125 -0.95 -17.18 -8.04
CA LEU A 125 -1.90 -17.52 -6.98
C LEU A 125 -2.65 -18.82 -7.30
N ARG A 126 -3.13 -18.97 -8.54
CA ARG A 126 -3.84 -20.18 -9.00
C ARG A 126 -2.95 -21.42 -8.97
N HIS A 127 -1.72 -21.32 -9.46
CA HIS A 127 -0.77 -22.45 -9.43
C HIS A 127 -0.44 -22.89 -8.00
N TYR A 128 -0.21 -21.94 -7.09
CA TYR A 128 0.07 -22.32 -5.70
C TYR A 128 -1.17 -22.78 -4.93
N ALA A 129 -2.38 -22.33 -5.28
CA ALA A 129 -3.61 -22.89 -4.74
C ALA A 129 -3.76 -24.38 -5.12
N ILE A 130 -3.50 -24.73 -6.39
CA ILE A 130 -3.49 -26.12 -6.87
C ILE A 130 -2.44 -26.94 -6.09
N TYR A 131 -1.21 -26.42 -5.97
CA TYR A 131 -0.15 -27.08 -5.23
C TYR A 131 -0.52 -27.34 -3.75
N ILE A 132 -1.18 -26.40 -3.08
CA ILE A 132 -1.64 -26.57 -1.69
C ILE A 132 -2.70 -27.68 -1.59
N HIS A 133 -3.57 -27.81 -2.59
CA HIS A 133 -4.59 -28.86 -2.63
C HIS A 133 -4.00 -30.24 -2.93
N GLU A 134 -3.09 -30.35 -3.90
CA GLU A 134 -2.54 -31.64 -4.35
C GLU A 134 -1.44 -32.17 -3.42
N ASN A 135 -0.73 -31.29 -2.71
CA ASN A 135 0.30 -31.72 -1.79
C ASN A 135 -0.32 -32.27 -0.50
N GLY A 136 -0.20 -33.59 -0.30
CA GLY A 136 -0.71 -34.29 0.88
C GLY A 136 -0.20 -33.76 2.23
N SER A 137 0.93 -33.04 2.26
CA SER A 137 1.45 -32.41 3.48
C SER A 137 0.64 -31.20 3.93
N PHE A 138 -0.13 -30.60 3.02
CA PHE A 138 -0.96 -29.41 3.30
C PHE A 138 -2.46 -29.74 3.30
N SER A 139 -2.90 -30.72 2.49
CA SER A 139 -4.30 -31.14 2.45
C SER A 139 -5.27 -29.94 2.26
N GLY A 140 -4.90 -28.98 1.40
CA GLY A 140 -5.70 -27.78 1.13
C GLY A 140 -5.47 -26.58 2.06
N SER A 141 -4.68 -26.72 3.14
CA SER A 141 -4.38 -25.62 4.08
C SER A 141 -2.93 -25.62 4.57
N VAL A 142 -2.29 -24.46 4.59
CA VAL A 142 -0.91 -24.29 5.04
C VAL A 142 -0.89 -23.64 6.42
N ALA A 143 -0.73 -24.46 7.46
CA ALA A 143 -0.51 -23.98 8.82
C ALA A 143 0.93 -23.46 9.00
N SER A 144 1.13 -22.52 9.93
CA SER A 144 2.45 -21.93 10.25
C SER A 144 3.54 -22.99 10.49
N ALA A 145 3.26 -24.03 11.28
CA ALA A 145 4.20 -25.12 11.57
C ALA A 145 4.54 -25.97 10.33
N ALA A 146 3.57 -26.18 9.44
CA ALA A 146 3.77 -26.89 8.18
C ALA A 146 4.65 -26.06 7.24
N LEU A 147 4.43 -24.75 7.15
CA LEU A 147 5.27 -23.82 6.37
C LEU A 147 6.71 -23.79 6.90
N ASP A 148 6.92 -23.76 8.21
CA ASP A 148 8.26 -23.82 8.80
C ASP A 148 8.99 -25.12 8.49
N THR A 149 8.28 -26.24 8.53
CA THR A 149 8.83 -27.55 8.17
C THR A 149 9.17 -27.60 6.68
N PHE A 150 8.27 -27.11 5.83
CA PHE A 150 8.50 -26.94 4.39
C PHE A 150 9.74 -26.08 4.13
N ASN A 151 9.91 -24.96 4.83
CA ASN A 151 11.05 -24.05 4.69
C ASN A 151 12.40 -24.71 5.07
N ARG A 152 12.42 -25.64 6.03
CA ARG A 152 13.63 -26.39 6.40
C ARG A 152 13.93 -27.58 5.47
N GLY A 153 12.89 -28.15 4.85
CA GLY A 153 13.02 -29.32 3.98
C GLY A 153 13.78 -29.06 2.68
N LYS A 154 14.19 -30.12 1.98
CA LYS A 154 14.79 -30.07 0.63
C LYS A 154 13.85 -30.63 -0.44
N GLN A 155 12.53 -30.46 -0.27
CA GLN A 155 11.59 -31.01 -1.24
C GLN A 155 11.79 -30.40 -2.63
N LYS A 156 11.62 -31.23 -3.65
CA LYS A 156 11.54 -30.78 -5.04
C LYS A 156 10.20 -30.09 -5.26
N MET A 157 10.22 -28.95 -5.94
CA MET A 157 9.02 -28.29 -6.40
C MET A 157 8.59 -28.88 -7.75
N PRO A 158 7.29 -28.87 -8.08
CA PRO A 158 6.83 -29.09 -9.44
C PRO A 158 7.49 -28.11 -10.42
N ASP A 159 7.57 -28.49 -11.69
CA ASP A 159 8.16 -27.65 -12.72
C ASP A 159 7.46 -26.28 -12.79
N GLY A 160 8.27 -25.22 -12.89
CA GLY A 160 7.80 -23.84 -12.90
C GLY A 160 7.45 -23.25 -11.53
N LEU A 161 7.52 -24.02 -10.45
CA LEU A 161 7.30 -23.53 -9.08
C LEU A 161 8.61 -23.47 -8.30
N TYR A 162 8.72 -22.48 -7.40
CA TYR A 162 9.92 -22.25 -6.61
C TYR A 162 9.59 -22.23 -5.12
N LYS A 163 10.44 -22.89 -4.33
CA LYS A 163 10.20 -23.07 -2.89
C LYS A 163 10.10 -21.75 -2.12
N THR A 164 11.03 -20.83 -2.38
CA THR A 164 11.06 -19.51 -1.73
C THR A 164 9.89 -18.64 -2.17
N GLU A 165 9.50 -18.74 -3.43
CA GLU A 165 8.37 -18.03 -4.00
C GLU A 165 7.05 -18.52 -3.39
N PHE A 166 6.85 -19.84 -3.29
CA PHE A 166 5.70 -20.42 -2.58
C PHE A 166 5.57 -19.85 -1.16
N ALA A 167 6.65 -19.88 -0.39
CA ALA A 167 6.63 -19.41 0.99
C ALA A 167 6.29 -17.90 1.09
N GLN A 168 6.77 -17.09 0.14
CA GLN A 168 6.40 -15.67 0.06
C GLN A 168 4.96 -15.47 -0.38
N VAL A 169 4.45 -16.25 -1.34
CA VAL A 169 3.04 -16.18 -1.76
C VAL A 169 2.11 -16.53 -0.61
N VAL A 170 2.43 -17.56 0.18
CA VAL A 170 1.67 -17.92 1.39
C VAL A 170 1.69 -16.78 2.41
N LYS A 171 2.86 -16.18 2.64
CA LYS A 171 3.01 -15.05 3.58
C LYS A 171 2.24 -13.81 3.11
N ASP A 172 2.42 -13.40 1.86
CA ASP A 172 1.73 -12.25 1.28
C ASP A 172 0.21 -12.46 1.33
N SER A 173 -0.27 -13.65 0.95
CA SER A 173 -1.70 -14.01 0.98
C SER A 173 -2.27 -14.10 2.39
N TYR A 174 -1.42 -14.30 3.41
CA TYR A 174 -1.82 -14.22 4.80
C TYR A 174 -2.08 -12.78 5.24
N TYR A 175 -1.18 -11.85 4.91
CA TYR A 175 -1.29 -10.46 5.36
C TYR A 175 -2.29 -9.65 4.52
N VAL A 176 -2.40 -9.94 3.23
CA VAL A 176 -3.37 -9.28 2.33
C VAL A 176 -4.75 -9.88 2.50
N ARG A 177 -5.68 -9.06 2.99
CA ARG A 177 -7.08 -9.39 3.18
C ARG A 177 -7.88 -9.33 1.88
N THR A 178 -7.72 -8.31 1.06
CA THR A 178 -8.44 -8.16 -0.22
C THR A 178 -7.71 -7.18 -1.12
N PHE A 179 -7.94 -7.27 -2.43
CA PHE A 179 -7.57 -6.24 -3.39
C PHE A 179 -8.79 -5.44 -3.85
N THR A 180 -8.63 -4.12 -4.03
CA THR A 180 -9.64 -3.22 -4.60
C THR A 180 -9.01 -2.20 -5.54
N LEU A 181 -9.82 -1.47 -6.30
CA LEU A 181 -9.39 -0.22 -6.92
C LEU A 181 -9.44 0.92 -5.88
N PRO A 182 -8.62 1.98 -6.02
CA PRO A 182 -8.79 3.19 -5.23
C PRO A 182 -10.15 3.82 -5.49
N GLU A 183 -10.79 4.30 -4.44
CA GLU A 183 -12.02 5.06 -4.51
C GLU A 183 -11.73 6.51 -4.11
N GLY A 184 -11.17 7.27 -5.03
CA GLY A 184 -10.48 8.52 -4.72
C GLY A 184 -11.36 9.76 -4.60
N LEU A 185 -12.60 9.73 -5.11
CA LEU A 185 -13.43 10.94 -5.21
C LEU A 185 -14.89 10.73 -4.78
N ARG A 186 -15.09 10.35 -3.51
CA ARG A 186 -16.43 10.15 -2.95
C ARG A 186 -17.11 11.49 -2.59
N ASP A 187 -16.50 12.27 -1.70
CA ASP A 187 -17.18 13.41 -1.03
C ASP A 187 -16.68 14.80 -1.47
N ALA A 188 -16.01 14.89 -2.62
CA ALA A 188 -15.52 16.16 -3.15
C ALA A 188 -16.66 17.09 -3.59
N VAL A 189 -16.52 18.37 -3.27
CA VAL A 189 -17.42 19.48 -3.64
C VAL A 189 -16.64 20.64 -4.26
N SER A 190 -17.30 21.57 -4.95
CA SER A 190 -16.66 22.75 -5.54
C SER A 190 -15.77 23.48 -4.52
N GLY A 191 -14.55 23.83 -4.95
CA GLY A 191 -13.51 24.40 -4.08
C GLY A 191 -12.64 23.37 -3.35
N SER A 192 -12.87 22.07 -3.55
CA SER A 192 -12.02 21.02 -2.97
C SER A 192 -10.63 21.03 -3.58
N PHE A 193 -9.63 20.81 -2.73
CA PHE A 193 -8.29 20.40 -3.12
C PHE A 193 -8.33 18.92 -3.49
N ILE A 194 -7.84 18.59 -4.67
CA ILE A 194 -7.80 17.22 -5.20
C ILE A 194 -6.35 16.91 -5.55
N THR A 195 -5.82 15.82 -5.00
CA THR A 195 -4.45 15.35 -5.22
C THR A 195 -4.46 13.99 -5.90
N LEU A 196 -3.75 13.87 -7.01
CA LEU A 196 -3.58 12.63 -7.76
C LEU A 196 -2.51 11.73 -7.13
N PHE A 197 -2.63 10.42 -7.31
CA PHE A 197 -1.52 9.52 -6.99
C PHE A 197 -0.29 9.86 -7.82
N ASN A 198 0.88 9.91 -7.17
CA ASN A 198 2.15 10.12 -7.88
C ASN A 198 2.55 8.84 -8.63
N THR A 199 2.13 8.72 -9.89
CA THR A 199 2.49 7.61 -10.79
C THR A 199 3.83 7.85 -11.52
N GLY A 200 4.34 9.08 -11.47
CA GLY A 200 5.50 9.54 -12.24
C GLY A 200 5.25 9.72 -13.75
N GLU A 201 4.01 9.51 -14.22
CA GLU A 201 3.65 9.49 -15.64
C GLU A 201 2.47 10.41 -15.99
N LEU A 202 1.82 10.99 -14.98
CA LEU A 202 0.63 11.81 -15.17
C LEU A 202 0.67 13.02 -14.23
N THR A 203 0.57 14.20 -14.82
CA THR A 203 0.38 15.49 -14.13
C THR A 203 -1.10 15.91 -14.17
N VAL A 204 -1.47 16.88 -13.33
CA VAL A 204 -2.80 17.52 -13.39
C VAL A 204 -3.10 18.02 -14.80
N LYS A 205 -2.15 18.71 -15.43
CA LYS A 205 -2.37 19.29 -16.75
C LYS A 205 -2.68 18.21 -17.80
N GLU A 206 -1.91 17.14 -17.82
CA GLU A 206 -2.12 16.02 -18.75
C GLU A 206 -3.46 15.32 -18.49
N LEU A 207 -3.87 15.18 -17.23
CA LEU A 207 -5.20 14.64 -16.90
C LEU A 207 -6.33 15.55 -17.39
N MET A 208 -6.22 16.86 -17.19
CA MET A 208 -7.26 17.81 -17.61
C MET A 208 -7.38 17.87 -19.14
N ASP A 209 -6.24 17.85 -19.85
CA ASP A 209 -6.20 17.74 -21.31
C ASP A 209 -6.86 16.44 -21.79
N HIS A 210 -6.59 15.31 -21.12
CA HIS A 210 -7.23 14.01 -21.42
C HIS A 210 -8.75 14.04 -21.20
N LEU A 211 -9.22 14.75 -20.18
CA LEU A 211 -10.64 14.91 -19.85
C LEU A 211 -11.33 16.05 -20.63
N ALA A 212 -10.59 16.77 -21.48
CA ALA A 212 -11.06 17.95 -22.20
C ALA A 212 -11.68 19.04 -21.27
N ILE A 213 -11.07 19.25 -20.10
CA ILE A 213 -11.47 20.27 -19.12
C ILE A 213 -10.79 21.60 -19.45
N ASP A 214 -11.54 22.71 -19.42
CA ASP A 214 -11.00 24.03 -19.71
C ASP A 214 -10.03 24.48 -18.59
N PRO A 215 -8.84 25.02 -18.93
CA PRO A 215 -7.89 25.56 -17.96
C PRO A 215 -8.42 26.65 -17.01
N SER A 216 -9.56 27.27 -17.33
CA SER A 216 -10.23 28.24 -16.45
C SER A 216 -11.10 27.61 -15.36
N ASP A 217 -11.43 26.32 -15.49
CA ASP A 217 -12.33 25.60 -14.56
C ASP A 217 -11.60 24.99 -13.35
N TYR A 218 -10.27 25.05 -13.32
CA TYR A 218 -9.47 24.56 -12.20
C TYR A 218 -8.26 25.45 -11.94
N GLN A 219 -7.70 25.36 -10.74
CA GLN A 219 -6.46 26.05 -10.38
C GLN A 219 -5.40 25.03 -9.97
N ILE A 220 -4.29 24.98 -10.71
CA ILE A 220 -3.14 24.14 -10.35
C ILE A 220 -2.47 24.70 -9.10
N VAL A 221 -2.25 23.82 -8.10
CA VAL A 221 -1.49 24.10 -6.89
C VAL A 221 -0.06 23.57 -7.05
N ASP A 222 0.07 22.34 -7.56
CA ASP A 222 1.33 21.70 -7.95
C ASP A 222 1.09 20.67 -9.06
N ASP A 223 2.14 19.94 -9.47
CA ASP A 223 2.07 18.97 -10.58
C ASP A 223 1.03 17.86 -10.39
N LEU A 224 0.60 17.58 -9.15
CA LEU A 224 -0.35 16.52 -8.80
C LEU A 224 -1.61 17.04 -8.08
N THR A 225 -1.64 18.30 -7.67
CA THR A 225 -2.69 18.88 -6.85
C THR A 225 -3.34 20.08 -7.53
N PHE A 226 -4.66 20.14 -7.50
CA PHE A 226 -5.43 21.25 -8.04
C PHE A 226 -6.69 21.53 -7.21
N ILE A 227 -7.26 22.72 -7.42
CA ILE A 227 -8.55 23.12 -6.88
C ILE A 227 -9.57 23.01 -8.01
N ALA A 228 -10.64 22.27 -7.78
CA ALA A 228 -11.76 22.21 -8.72
C ALA A 228 -12.69 23.41 -8.49
N ASN A 229 -12.81 24.33 -9.45
CA ASN A 229 -13.55 25.57 -9.24
C ASN A 229 -15.07 25.39 -9.39
N ASN A 230 -15.53 24.27 -9.97
CA ASN A 230 -16.95 23.98 -10.18
C ASN A 230 -17.26 22.48 -10.09
N GLU A 231 -18.53 22.13 -9.97
CA GLU A 231 -19.00 20.74 -9.87
C GLU A 231 -18.79 19.94 -11.16
N THR A 232 -18.76 20.58 -12.33
CA THR A 232 -18.54 19.89 -13.63
C THR A 232 -17.17 19.22 -13.70
N VAL A 233 -16.13 19.87 -13.17
CA VAL A 233 -14.78 19.30 -13.06
C VAL A 233 -14.80 18.07 -12.15
N ILE A 234 -15.46 18.19 -11.00
CA ILE A 234 -15.56 17.12 -10.01
C ILE A 234 -16.28 15.92 -10.59
N ASP A 235 -17.43 16.15 -11.23
CA ASP A 235 -18.19 15.08 -11.87
C ASP A 235 -17.42 14.43 -13.01
N SER A 236 -16.74 15.20 -13.85
CA SER A 236 -15.89 14.64 -14.91
C SER A 236 -14.85 13.67 -14.35
N ILE A 237 -14.17 14.05 -13.27
CA ILE A 237 -13.15 13.20 -12.62
C ILE A 237 -13.80 12.02 -11.89
N ARG A 238 -14.92 12.24 -11.20
CA ARG A 238 -15.67 11.21 -10.45
C ARG A 238 -16.13 10.08 -11.36
N HIS A 239 -16.53 10.40 -12.58
CA HIS A 239 -17.03 9.41 -13.53
C HIS A 239 -15.93 8.79 -14.37
N ALA A 240 -14.95 9.57 -14.84
CA ALA A 240 -13.95 9.09 -15.78
C ALA A 240 -12.71 8.51 -15.07
N THR A 241 -12.23 9.15 -14.01
CA THR A 241 -10.94 8.82 -13.38
C THR A 241 -10.94 8.86 -11.84
N PRO A 242 -11.97 8.36 -11.12
CA PRO A 242 -12.03 8.46 -9.66
C PRO A 242 -10.89 7.69 -8.98
N TYR A 243 -10.34 6.68 -9.66
CA TYR A 243 -9.27 5.82 -9.18
C TYR A 243 -7.88 6.50 -9.18
N LEU A 244 -7.72 7.65 -9.85
CA LEU A 244 -6.46 8.40 -9.90
C LEU A 244 -6.31 9.36 -8.73
N VAL A 245 -7.39 9.66 -8.01
CA VAL A 245 -7.38 10.59 -6.89
C VAL A 245 -6.90 9.87 -5.64
N SER A 246 -5.87 10.42 -5.00
CA SER A 246 -5.31 9.92 -3.74
C SER A 246 -5.97 10.55 -2.51
N MET A 247 -6.39 11.81 -2.64
CA MET A 247 -6.98 12.60 -1.58
C MET A 247 -7.87 13.69 -2.18
N SER A 248 -8.99 13.96 -1.50
CA SER A 248 -9.76 15.18 -1.68
C SER A 248 -10.08 15.79 -0.31
N ALA A 249 -9.96 17.11 -0.19
CA ALA A 249 -10.26 17.84 1.05
C ALA A 249 -10.85 19.22 0.75
N THR A 250 -11.73 19.69 1.64
CA THR A 250 -12.28 21.04 1.60
C THR A 250 -11.47 21.98 2.49
N LEU A 251 -11.54 23.30 2.25
CA LEU A 251 -10.84 24.27 3.09
C LEU A 251 -11.27 24.22 4.56
N ASP A 252 -12.53 23.86 4.82
CA ASP A 252 -13.06 23.73 6.18
C ASP A 252 -12.39 22.57 6.95
N ASP A 253 -11.92 21.52 6.26
CA ASP A 253 -11.22 20.39 6.89
C ASP A 253 -9.90 20.80 7.55
N PHE A 254 -9.20 21.80 6.98
CA PHE A 254 -7.95 22.33 7.56
C PHE A 254 -8.18 23.18 8.82
N THR A 255 -9.41 23.67 9.04
CA THR A 255 -9.74 24.43 10.25
C THR A 255 -9.94 23.55 11.49
N GLN A 256 -10.06 22.23 11.29
CA GLN A 256 -10.25 21.23 12.35
C GLN A 256 -8.94 20.66 12.89
N GLU A 257 -7.77 21.22 12.53
CA GLU A 257 -6.54 20.86 13.22
C GLU A 257 -6.77 21.05 14.73
N PRO A 258 -6.50 20.02 15.56
CA PRO A 258 -6.62 20.20 16.99
C PRO A 258 -5.66 21.33 17.34
N LEU A 259 -6.21 22.47 17.78
CA LEU A 259 -5.44 23.47 18.47
C LEU A 259 -4.68 22.69 19.54
N PHE A 260 -3.36 22.59 19.38
CA PHE A 260 -2.49 22.14 20.45
C PHE A 260 -2.70 23.15 21.57
N GLN A 261 -3.70 22.91 22.41
CA GLN A 261 -3.78 23.52 23.71
C GLN A 261 -2.65 22.86 24.47
N PRO A 262 -1.55 23.56 24.78
CA PRO A 262 -0.59 23.03 25.70
C PRO A 262 -1.31 22.88 27.02
N THR A 263 -1.85 21.69 27.30
CA THR A 263 -2.30 21.33 28.62
C THR A 263 -1.10 21.59 29.50
N ALA A 264 -1.25 22.48 30.48
CA ALA A 264 -0.19 22.73 31.45
C ALA A 264 0.20 21.37 32.03
N VAL A 265 1.35 20.85 31.61
CA VAL A 265 1.89 19.61 32.14
C VAL A 265 2.12 19.92 33.60
N GLN A 266 1.28 19.38 34.49
CA GLN A 266 1.64 19.34 35.90
C GLN A 266 3.01 18.67 35.91
N GLN A 267 4.01 19.39 36.43
CA GLN A 267 5.36 18.87 36.59
C GLN A 267 5.26 17.62 37.45
N GLN A 268 5.13 16.47 36.79
CA GLN A 268 5.35 15.19 37.43
C GLN A 268 6.86 15.01 37.45
N ASP A 269 7.37 14.67 38.64
CA ASP A 269 8.77 14.30 38.80
C ASP A 269 9.15 13.26 37.73
N PRO A 270 10.32 13.39 37.09
CA PRO A 270 10.70 12.49 36.00
C PRO A 270 10.69 11.04 36.47
N LEU A 271 9.79 10.25 35.87
CA LEU A 271 9.70 8.78 36.05
C LEU A 271 10.92 8.03 35.50
N LEU A 272 11.83 8.73 34.82
CA LEU A 272 13.03 8.16 34.23
C LEU A 272 14.25 8.45 35.11
N PRO A 273 15.07 7.43 35.43
CA PRO A 273 16.35 7.68 36.07
C PRO A 273 17.24 8.53 35.15
N PRO A 274 18.15 9.34 35.72
CA PRO A 274 19.07 10.14 34.93
C PRO A 274 19.91 9.24 33.99
N PRO A 275 20.16 9.68 32.74
CA PRO A 275 20.92 8.91 31.77
C PRO A 275 22.32 8.60 32.30
N SER A 276 22.74 7.33 32.23
CA SER A 276 23.99 6.87 32.84
C SER A 276 25.21 6.98 31.92
N ASN A 277 25.06 7.48 30.69
CA ASN A 277 26.09 7.39 29.67
C ASN A 277 26.07 8.59 28.69
N GLU A 278 26.14 9.80 29.23
CA GLU A 278 26.35 10.98 28.39
C GLU A 278 27.81 11.05 27.90
N PRO A 279 28.03 11.25 26.59
CA PRO A 279 29.37 11.46 26.07
C PRO A 279 29.90 12.83 26.51
N ILE A 280 31.02 12.83 27.22
CA ILE A 280 31.76 14.05 27.55
C ILE A 280 32.44 14.53 26.27
N VAL A 281 31.92 15.59 25.65
CA VAL A 281 32.64 16.30 24.58
C VAL A 281 33.67 17.21 25.26
N GLY A 282 34.87 16.67 25.46
CA GLY A 282 36.03 17.46 25.85
C GLY A 282 36.42 18.36 24.69
N VAL A 283 36.34 19.67 24.89
CA VAL A 283 37.03 20.65 24.03
C VAL A 283 38.46 20.71 24.55
N SER A 284 39.40 20.16 23.79
CA SER A 284 40.84 20.42 23.93
C SER A 284 41.28 21.52 22.99
#